data_AF-T0YKA7-F1
#
_entry.id   AF-T0YKA7-F1
#
_cell.length_a   1.000
_cell.length_b   1.000
_cell.length_c   1.000
_cell.angle_alpha   90.00
_cell.angle_beta   90.00
_cell.angle_gamma   90.00
#
_symmetry.space_group_name_H-M   'P 1'
#
loop_
_entity.id
_entity.type
_entity.pdbx_description
1 polymer ?
#
loop_
_entity_poly.entity_id
_entity_poly.type
_entity_poly.pdbx_seq_one_letter_code
_entity_poly.pdbx_strand_id
1 'polypeptide(L)'
;MEKAHGRIETRVVQTSTALNDYLDFPYVRQVFRIERSTTLVRSGQQRHEVAYGVTSCPGERADPHRMGELARGHWGIENKLHWVRDVVYDEDRSQIRTGRGRRRWRACATSASAACA
;
A
#
# COMPACT_ATOMS: atom_id res chain seq x y z
N MET A 1 -7.38 -17.98 2.96
CA MET A 1 -7.60 -18.41 1.56
C MET A 1 -8.91 -17.80 1.10
N GLU A 2 -8.86 -16.88 0.15
CA GLU A 2 -10.06 -16.19 -0.36
C GLU A 2 -10.41 -16.78 -1.74
N LYS A 3 -11.66 -17.22 -1.92
CA LYS A 3 -12.16 -17.75 -3.18
C LYS A 3 -13.22 -16.78 -3.71
N ALA A 4 -12.93 -16.10 -4.82
CA ALA A 4 -13.88 -15.19 -5.47
C ALA A 4 -13.69 -15.20 -6.99
N HIS A 5 -14.79 -15.17 -7.75
CA HIS A 5 -14.80 -15.00 -9.21
C HIS A 5 -13.88 -15.95 -10.02
N GLY A 6 -13.70 -17.19 -9.57
CA GLY A 6 -12.83 -18.17 -10.25
C GLY A 6 -11.33 -17.99 -9.96
N ARG A 7 -11.00 -17.29 -8.87
CA ARG A 7 -9.63 -17.02 -8.43
C ARG A 7 -9.44 -17.44 -6.99
N ILE A 8 -8.30 -18.07 -6.71
CA ILE A 8 -7.84 -18.43 -5.37
C ILE A 8 -6.72 -17.46 -4.99
N GLU A 9 -6.91 -16.70 -3.93
CA GLU A 9 -5.90 -15.78 -3.42
C GLU A 9 -5.39 -16.19 -2.05
N THR A 10 -4.07 -16.17 -1.92
CA THR A 10 -3.34 -16.33 -0.67
C THR A 10 -2.49 -15.09 -0.46
N ARG A 11 -2.56 -14.54 0.75
CA ARG A 11 -1.74 -13.40 1.18
C ARG A 11 -0.97 -13.79 2.42
N VAL A 12 0.32 -13.51 2.42
CA VAL A 12 1.20 -13.68 3.57
C VAL A 12 1.75 -12.32 3.93
N VAL A 13 1.62 -11.95 5.21
CA VAL A 13 2.15 -10.70 5.72
C VAL A 13 3.21 -11.02 6.76
N GLN A 14 4.33 -10.34 6.68
CA GLN A 14 5.44 -10.44 7.61
C GLN A 14 5.80 -9.04 8.06
N THR A 15 6.16 -8.88 9.34
CA THR A 15 6.69 -7.64 9.87
C THR A 15 8.03 -7.88 10.54
N SER A 16 8.87 -6.86 10.60
CA SER A 16 10.18 -6.94 11.24
C SER A 16 10.66 -5.56 11.69
N THR A 17 11.41 -5.52 12.78
CA THR A 17 12.11 -4.32 13.26
C THR A 17 13.60 -4.35 12.93
N ALA A 18 14.12 -5.47 12.41
CA ALA A 18 15.56 -5.69 12.21
C ALA A 18 16.21 -4.71 11.21
N LEU A 19 15.41 -4.06 10.36
CA LEU A 19 15.90 -3.09 9.38
C LEU A 19 15.79 -1.64 9.87
N ASN A 20 15.22 -1.37 11.05
CA ASN A 20 14.98 0.00 11.51
C ASN A 20 16.28 0.81 11.59
N ASP A 21 17.36 0.22 12.13
CA ASP A 21 18.65 0.89 12.30
C ASP A 21 19.40 1.12 10.98
N TYR A 22 18.97 0.46 9.90
CA TYR A 22 19.56 0.58 8.56
C TYR A 22 18.79 1.56 7.67
N LEU A 23 17.62 2.02 8.11
CA LEU A 23 16.73 2.86 7.31
C LEU A 23 16.84 4.32 7.76
N ASP A 24 17.30 5.19 6.86
CA ASP A 24 17.24 6.65 7.04
C ASP A 24 15.83 7.18 6.70
N PHE A 25 14.82 6.61 7.36
CA PHE A 25 13.42 7.02 7.21
C PHE A 25 12.89 7.50 8.56
N PRO A 26 12.42 8.76 8.65
CA PRO A 26 12.03 9.34 9.93
C PRO A 26 10.89 8.55 10.58
N TYR A 27 11.04 8.30 11.87
CA TYR A 27 10.04 7.60 12.71
C TYR A 27 9.74 6.16 12.31
N VAL A 28 10.63 5.48 11.56
CA VAL A 28 10.45 4.05 11.26
C VAL A 28 10.38 3.25 12.56
N ARG A 29 9.33 2.42 12.68
CA ARG A 29 9.14 1.52 13.84
C ARG A 29 9.07 0.06 13.44
N GLN A 30 8.65 -0.25 12.23
CA GLN A 30 8.79 -1.59 11.64
C GLN A 30 8.70 -1.51 10.11
N VAL A 31 9.26 -2.52 9.47
CA VAL A 31 9.06 -2.82 8.06
C VAL A 31 8.07 -3.96 7.91
N PHE A 32 7.45 -4.06 6.75
CA PHE A 32 6.58 -5.19 6.43
C PHE A 32 6.71 -5.63 4.98
N ARG A 33 6.40 -6.91 4.75
CA ARG A 33 6.35 -7.57 3.45
C ARG A 33 4.97 -8.18 3.27
N ILE A 34 4.36 -7.94 2.13
CA ILE A 34 3.09 -8.57 1.72
C ILE A 34 3.36 -9.35 0.46
N GLU A 35 3.21 -10.66 0.55
CA GLU A 35 3.27 -11.57 -0.57
C GLU A 35 1.85 -11.97 -0.97
N ARG A 36 1.53 -11.85 -2.26
CA ARG A 36 0.25 -12.23 -2.86
C ARG A 36 0.49 -13.29 -3.91
N SER A 37 -0.13 -14.45 -3.70
CA SER A 37 -0.17 -15.54 -4.67
C SER A 37 -1.61 -15.76 -5.11
N THR A 38 -1.84 -15.67 -6.42
CA THR A 38 -3.15 -15.68 -7.04
C THR A 38 -3.19 -16.76 -8.11
N THR A 39 -4.09 -17.74 -7.98
CA THR A 39 -4.28 -18.82 -8.95
C THR A 39 -5.64 -18.68 -9.63
N LEU A 40 -5.67 -18.63 -10.96
CA LEU A 40 -6.91 -18.72 -11.73
C LEU A 40 -7.34 -20.19 -11.83
N VAL A 41 -8.55 -20.50 -11.35
CA VAL A 41 -9.07 -21.87 -11.29
C VAL A 41 -9.31 -22.45 -12.69
N ARG A 42 -9.68 -21.61 -13.67
CA ARG A 42 -10.00 -22.05 -15.04
C ARG A 42 -8.77 -22.37 -15.88
N SER A 43 -7.71 -21.57 -15.77
CA SER A 43 -6.50 -21.69 -16.60
C SER A 43 -5.32 -22.31 -15.85
N GLY A 44 -5.41 -22.46 -14.53
CA GLY A 44 -4.29 -22.87 -13.67
C GLY A 44 -3.19 -21.82 -13.54
N GLN A 45 -3.33 -20.66 -14.20
CA GLN A 45 -2.30 -19.63 -14.19
C GLN A 45 -2.09 -19.08 -12.78
N GLN A 46 -0.82 -19.02 -12.38
CA GLN A 46 -0.40 -18.46 -11.11
C GLN A 46 0.26 -17.11 -11.33
N ARG A 47 -0.09 -16.15 -10.49
CA ARG A 47 0.55 -14.85 -10.40
C ARG A 47 1.08 -14.68 -8.98
N HIS A 48 2.30 -14.19 -8.88
CA HIS A 48 2.98 -13.93 -7.62
C HIS A 48 3.45 -12.49 -7.59
N GLU A 49 3.19 -11.78 -6.50
CA GLU A 49 3.54 -10.39 -6.30
C GLU A 49 4.03 -10.18 -4.87
N VAL A 50 5.06 -9.36 -4.71
CA VAL A 50 5.61 -8.99 -3.40
C VAL A 50 5.63 -7.47 -3.29
N ALA A 51 5.07 -6.96 -2.21
CA ALA A 51 5.13 -5.55 -1.84
C ALA A 51 5.88 -5.40 -0.51
N TYR A 52 6.66 -4.33 -0.39
CA TYR A 52 7.36 -3.97 0.84
C TYR A 52 6.87 -2.60 1.31
N GLY A 53 6.90 -2.37 2.62
CA GLY A 53 6.55 -1.09 3.19
C GLY A 53 7.26 -0.82 4.51
N VAL A 54 7.25 0.45 4.88
CA VAL A 54 7.75 0.96 6.16
C VAL A 54 6.59 1.62 6.90
N THR A 55 6.60 1.56 8.22
CA THR A 55 5.58 2.22 9.03
C THR A 55 6.17 2.76 10.32
N SER A 56 5.55 3.83 10.82
CA SER A 56 5.80 4.39 12.14
C SER A 56 4.93 3.74 13.23
N CYS A 57 4.04 2.82 12.86
CA CYS A 57 3.26 2.05 13.83
C CYS A 57 4.13 0.94 14.44
N PRO A 58 4.23 0.81 15.77
CA PRO A 58 5.03 -0.24 16.39
C PRO A 58 4.32 -1.61 16.31
N GLY A 59 5.09 -2.69 16.46
CA GLY A 59 4.61 -4.07 16.28
C GLY A 59 3.47 -4.45 17.23
N GLU A 60 3.43 -3.90 18.44
CA GLU A 60 2.38 -4.16 19.43
C GLU A 60 1.01 -3.61 18.99
N ARG A 61 1.00 -2.57 18.14
CA ARG A 61 -0.22 -1.94 17.62
C ARG A 61 -0.59 -2.40 16.22
N ALA A 62 0.37 -2.95 15.48
CA ALA A 62 0.18 -3.45 14.13
C ALA A 62 1.04 -4.70 13.92
N ASP A 63 0.56 -5.82 14.46
CA ASP A 63 1.07 -7.15 14.15
C ASP A 63 0.85 -7.48 12.65
N PRO A 64 1.40 -8.60 12.12
CA PRO A 64 1.25 -8.95 10.71
C PRO A 64 -0.19 -9.07 10.23
N HIS A 65 -1.11 -9.56 11.07
CA HIS A 65 -2.52 -9.69 10.71
C HIS A 65 -3.15 -8.30 10.55
N ARG A 66 -2.98 -7.44 11.56
CA ARG A 66 -3.45 -6.07 11.55
C ARG A 66 -2.83 -5.25 10.43
N MET A 67 -1.55 -5.46 10.13
CA MET A 67 -0.87 -4.84 9.00
C MET A 67 -1.52 -5.23 7.67
N GLY A 68 -1.91 -6.50 7.51
CA GLY A 68 -2.65 -6.97 6.34
C GLY A 68 -4.04 -6.35 6.19
N GLU A 69 -4.73 -6.07 7.29
CA GLU A 69 -6.00 -5.33 7.28
C GLU A 69 -5.81 -3.86 6.90
N LEU A 70 -4.85 -3.18 7.53
CA LEU A 70 -4.53 -1.79 7.27
C LEU A 70 -4.10 -1.59 5.81
N ALA A 71 -3.24 -2.48 5.30
CA ALA A 71 -2.84 -2.47 3.91
C ALA A 71 -4.05 -2.63 2.99
N ARG A 72 -4.93 -3.61 3.24
CA ARG A 72 -6.16 -3.79 2.43
C ARG A 72 -7.07 -2.57 2.46
N GLY A 73 -7.25 -1.95 3.63
CA GLY A 73 -8.00 -0.70 3.77
C GLY A 73 -7.38 0.45 2.96
N HIS A 74 -6.06 0.59 3.03
CA HIS A 74 -5.32 1.61 2.29
C HIS A 74 -5.41 1.40 0.77
N TRP A 75 -5.19 0.19 0.28
CA TRP A 75 -5.38 -0.16 -1.14
C TRP A 75 -6.82 0.10 -1.62
N GLY A 76 -7.81 -0.03 -0.74
CA GLY A 76 -9.20 0.32 -1.05
C GLY A 76 -9.41 1.83 -1.23
N ILE A 77 -8.64 2.67 -0.53
CA ILE A 77 -8.66 4.12 -0.68
C ILE A 77 -7.88 4.52 -1.94
N GLU A 78 -6.69 3.96 -2.14
CA GLU A 78 -5.84 4.24 -3.29
C GLU A 78 -6.51 3.82 -4.61
N ASN A 79 -7.09 2.62 -4.71
CA ASN A 79 -7.82 2.21 -5.92
C ASN A 79 -9.02 3.11 -6.23
N LYS A 80 -9.74 3.61 -5.21
CA LYS A 80 -10.89 4.50 -5.42
C LYS A 80 -10.46 5.91 -5.79
N LEU A 81 -9.43 6.43 -5.12
CA LEU A 81 -8.93 7.79 -5.34
C LEU A 81 -8.13 7.87 -6.65
N HIS A 82 -7.31 6.87 -6.97
CA HIS A 82 -6.54 6.79 -8.21
C HIS A 82 -7.45 6.58 -9.40
N TRP A 83 -8.51 5.76 -9.30
CA TRP A 83 -9.47 5.67 -10.42
C TRP A 83 -10.10 7.03 -10.75
N VAL A 84 -10.49 7.81 -9.75
CA VAL A 84 -11.01 9.18 -9.98
C VAL A 84 -9.90 10.09 -10.51
N ARG A 85 -8.68 10.00 -9.98
CA ARG A 85 -7.55 10.84 -10.42
C ARG A 85 -7.13 10.55 -11.86
N ASP A 86 -7.05 9.28 -12.24
CA ASP A 86 -6.56 8.84 -13.54
C ASP A 86 -7.65 8.99 -14.62
N VAL A 87 -8.93 8.77 -14.28
CA VAL A 87 -10.04 8.79 -15.26
C VAL A 87 -10.73 10.15 -15.35
N VAL A 88 -10.90 10.88 -14.24
CA VAL A 88 -11.59 12.18 -14.25
C VAL A 88 -10.62 13.33 -14.55
N TYR A 89 -9.35 13.24 -14.12
CA TYR A 89 -8.35 14.27 -14.42
C TYR A 89 -7.41 13.93 -15.59
N ASP A 90 -7.57 12.76 -16.22
CA ASP A 90 -6.77 12.30 -17.39
C ASP A 90 -5.26 12.49 -17.19
N GLU A 91 -4.78 12.29 -15.94
CA GLU A 91 -3.41 12.58 -15.52
C GLU A 91 -2.40 11.71 -16.30
N ASP A 92 -2.80 10.50 -16.70
CA ASP A 92 -2.01 9.59 -17.56
C ASP A 92 -1.66 10.18 -18.93
N ARG A 93 -2.46 11.14 -19.45
CA ARG A 93 -2.14 11.85 -20.70
C ARG A 93 -1.43 13.18 -20.47
N SER A 94 -1.24 13.59 -19.22
CA SER A 94 -0.60 14.87 -18.90
C SER A 94 0.92 14.76 -19.07
N GLN A 95 1.46 15.23 -20.19
CA GLN A 95 2.89 15.24 -20.50
C GLN A 95 3.66 16.43 -19.87
N ILE A 96 3.17 16.98 -18.75
CA ILE A 96 3.86 18.12 -18.09
C ILE A 96 5.14 17.62 -17.43
N ARG A 97 6.24 17.69 -18.19
CA ARG A 97 7.59 17.36 -17.75
C ARG A 97 8.42 18.64 -17.72
N THR A 98 8.25 19.44 -16.66
CA THR A 98 9.05 20.67 -16.50
C THR A 98 9.62 20.77 -15.09
N GLY A 99 10.95 20.77 -15.04
CA GLY A 99 11.73 21.00 -13.85
C GLY A 99 11.51 22.40 -13.27
N ARG A 100 11.48 22.45 -11.94
CA ARG A 100 11.59 23.63 -11.07
C ARG A 100 10.58 24.76 -11.36
N GLY A 101 9.39 24.62 -10.78
CA GLY A 101 8.43 25.71 -10.58
C GLY A 101 7.74 25.61 -9.23
N ARG A 102 8.37 26.11 -8.17
CA ARG A 102 7.68 26.36 -6.89
C ARG A 102 6.58 27.39 -7.11
N ARG A 103 5.31 26.96 -7.15
CA ARG A 103 4.15 27.80 -6.83
C ARG A 103 3.21 27.01 -5.92
N ARG A 104 2.88 27.62 -4.78
CA ARG A 104 2.15 27.01 -3.66
C ARG A 104 0.77 26.52 -4.13
N TRP A 105 0.60 25.21 -4.23
CA TRP A 105 -0.68 24.60 -3.96
C TRP A 105 -0.91 24.70 -2.45
N ARG A 106 -2.11 25.13 -2.05
CA ARG A 106 -2.51 25.13 -0.64
C ARG A 106 -2.28 23.73 -0.11
N ALA A 107 -1.56 23.62 1.01
CA ALA A 107 -1.54 22.41 1.81
C ALA A 107 -2.99 22.16 2.25
N CYS A 108 -3.73 21.36 1.48
CA CYS A 108 -4.88 20.66 2.02
C CYS A 108 -4.28 19.55 2.89
N ALA A 109 -4.60 19.64 4.17
CA ALA A 109 -3.98 18.90 5.25
C ALA A 109 -3.77 17.42 4.90
N THR A 110 -2.62 16.88 5.30
CA THR A 110 -2.44 15.46 5.57
C THR A 110 -3.65 14.99 6.35
N SER A 111 -4.51 14.19 5.74
CA SER A 111 -5.57 13.51 6.46
C SER A 111 -4.89 12.51 7.40
N ALA A 112 -4.76 12.90 8.66
CA ALA A 112 -4.56 11.96 9.75
C ALA A 112 -5.76 11.01 9.78
N SER A 113 -5.54 9.73 9.53
CA SER A 113 -6.49 8.63 9.77
C SER A 113 -5.67 7.33 9.71
N ALA A 114 -5.41 6.56 10.75
CA ALA A 114 -6.05 6.47 12.05
C ALA A 114 -5.01 6.55 13.18
N ALA A 115 -5.25 7.43 14.14
CA ALA A 115 -4.69 7.24 15.47
C ALA A 115 -5.34 5.97 16.04
N CYS A 116 -4.56 4.92 16.33
CA CYS A 116 -5.00 4.00 17.36
C CYS A 116 -4.86 4.76 18.69
N ALA A 117 -5.98 4.96 19.38
CA ALA A 117 -5.98 4.99 20.82
C ALA A 117 -5.71 3.56 21.33
#